data_AF-A0A7V3SS90-F1
#
_entry.id   AF-A0A7V3SS90-F1
#
_cell.length_a   1.000
_cell.length_b   1.000
_cell.length_c   1.000
_cell.angle_alpha   90.00
_cell.angle_beta   90.00
_cell.angle_gamma   90.00
#
_symmetry.space_group_name_H-M   'P 1'
#
loop_
_entity.id
_entity.type
_entity.pdbx_description
1 polymer ?
#
loop_
_entity_poly.entity_id
_entity_poly.type
_entity_poly.pdbx_seq_one_letter_code
_entity_poly.pdbx_strand_id
1 'polypeptide(L)'
;MFSKSDFIKEISGIPSRGAASKGEREAARIIADYMRSIGLDVEVQGFKTPTRMPLIHFVHFFMIFLACIVVNWYPIASIIAAVITIASFWGEFTHRFFILRYLIPHSISQNVIGKLGDDSAGLKIVLSAHIDAAKAGAVFHPILSNASGRLKGLPLHRSLLFLMIVLFIIFIAKAS
;
A
#
# COMPACT_ATOMS: atom_id res chain seq x y z
N MET A 1 20.43 -23.45 -16.08
CA MET A 1 20.70 -22.40 -15.08
C MET A 1 20.61 -21.06 -15.79
N PHE A 2 19.73 -20.16 -15.37
CA PHE A 2 19.56 -18.86 -16.03
C PHE A 2 20.82 -18.00 -15.87
N SER A 3 21.19 -17.26 -16.92
CA SER A 3 22.05 -16.10 -16.75
C SER A 3 21.28 -15.03 -15.95
N LYS A 4 21.97 -14.22 -15.14
CA LYS A 4 21.35 -13.17 -14.32
C LYS A 4 20.47 -12.22 -15.14
N SER A 5 20.85 -11.91 -16.39
CA SER A 5 20.06 -11.03 -17.27
C SER A 5 18.76 -11.68 -17.72
N ASP A 6 18.76 -12.99 -17.90
CA ASP A 6 17.63 -13.74 -18.46
C ASP A 6 16.54 -13.91 -17.40
N PHE A 7 16.96 -14.14 -16.14
CA PHE A 7 16.05 -14.19 -15.00
C PHE A 7 15.31 -12.85 -14.79
N ILE A 8 16.02 -11.72 -14.86
CA ILE A 8 15.39 -10.40 -14.72
C ILE A 8 14.41 -10.14 -15.87
N LYS A 9 14.77 -10.50 -17.10
CA LYS A 9 13.87 -10.36 -18.27
C LYS A 9 12.62 -11.20 -18.13
N GLU A 10 12.76 -12.44 -17.69
CA GLU A 10 11.63 -13.36 -17.46
C GLU A 10 10.66 -12.78 -16.42
N ILE A 11 11.16 -12.44 -15.23
CA ILE A 11 10.33 -11.88 -14.16
C ILE A 11 9.72 -10.54 -14.56
N SER A 12 10.46 -9.69 -15.29
CA SER A 12 9.97 -8.39 -15.75
C SER A 12 8.94 -8.51 -16.88
N GLY A 13 8.98 -9.59 -17.66
CA GLY A 13 8.00 -9.88 -18.72
C GLY A 13 6.64 -10.33 -18.20
N ILE A 14 6.53 -10.69 -16.92
CA ILE A 14 5.27 -11.13 -16.33
C ILE A 14 4.27 -9.96 -16.26
N PRO A 15 3.09 -10.08 -16.90
CA PRO A 15 2.11 -9.01 -16.90
C PRO A 15 1.49 -8.82 -15.51
N SER A 16 1.32 -7.56 -15.11
CA SER A 16 0.54 -7.16 -13.93
C SER A 16 0.96 -7.87 -12.64
N ARG A 17 2.18 -7.65 -12.16
CA ARG A 17 2.69 -8.17 -10.88
C ARG A 17 2.23 -7.37 -9.64
N GLY A 18 1.06 -6.73 -9.67
CA GLY A 18 0.55 -6.03 -8.49
C GLY A 18 0.24 -6.97 -7.33
N ALA A 19 0.25 -6.47 -6.10
CA ALA A 19 -0.06 -7.27 -4.91
C ALA A 19 -1.38 -8.08 -5.05
N ALA A 20 -1.32 -9.35 -4.62
CA ALA A 20 -2.36 -10.37 -4.73
C ALA A 20 -2.82 -10.73 -6.17
N SER A 21 -2.06 -10.36 -7.20
CA SER A 21 -2.40 -10.67 -8.58
C SER A 21 -1.97 -12.08 -9.01
N LYS A 22 -2.43 -12.51 -10.19
CA LYS A 22 -1.90 -13.73 -10.84
C LYS A 22 -0.42 -13.58 -11.23
N GLY A 23 -0.01 -12.38 -11.66
CA GLY A 23 1.38 -12.11 -12.03
C GLY A 23 2.33 -12.14 -10.82
N GLU A 24 1.91 -11.62 -9.66
CA GLU A 24 2.67 -11.77 -8.41
C GLU A 24 2.82 -13.25 -8.05
N ARG A 25 1.73 -14.01 -8.17
CA ARG A 25 1.75 -15.45 -7.88
C ARG A 25 2.72 -16.22 -8.76
N GLU A 26 2.72 -15.92 -10.05
CA GLU A 26 3.62 -16.56 -11.00
C GLU A 26 5.08 -16.16 -10.76
N ALA A 27 5.35 -14.87 -10.52
CA ALA A 27 6.69 -14.39 -10.22
C ALA A 27 7.27 -15.05 -8.96
N ALA A 28 6.48 -15.13 -7.90
CA ALA A 28 6.86 -15.78 -6.65
C ALA A 28 7.12 -17.28 -6.84
N ARG A 29 6.33 -17.98 -7.67
CA ARG A 29 6.56 -19.39 -8.00
C ARG A 29 7.92 -19.58 -8.68
N ILE A 30 8.20 -18.79 -9.74
CA ILE A 30 9.47 -18.86 -10.48
C ILE A 30 10.66 -18.55 -9.56
N ILE A 31 10.53 -17.53 -8.70
CA ILE A 31 11.58 -17.16 -7.73
C ILE A 31 11.80 -18.28 -6.71
N ALA A 32 10.72 -18.87 -6.18
CA ALA A 32 10.82 -19.97 -5.22
C ALA A 32 11.51 -21.19 -5.84
N ASP A 33 11.14 -21.55 -7.07
CA ASP A 33 11.74 -22.66 -7.81
C ASP A 33 13.24 -22.39 -8.09
N TYR A 34 13.58 -21.16 -8.47
CA TYR A 34 14.97 -20.75 -8.66
C TYR A 34 15.77 -20.83 -7.36
N MET A 35 15.25 -20.31 -6.24
CA MET A 35 15.90 -20.38 -4.93
C MET A 35 16.14 -21.83 -4.48
N ARG A 36 15.16 -22.73 -4.67
CA ARG A 36 15.33 -24.16 -4.41
C ARG A 36 16.43 -24.76 -5.28
N SER A 37 16.47 -24.39 -6.56
CA SER A 37 17.47 -24.93 -7.50
C SER A 37 18.92 -24.59 -7.14
N ILE A 38 19.13 -23.51 -6.37
CA ILE A 38 20.45 -23.10 -5.86
C ILE A 38 20.70 -23.58 -4.42
N GLY A 39 19.84 -24.47 -3.88
CA GLY A 39 20.04 -25.13 -2.59
C GLY A 39 19.52 -24.37 -1.37
N LEU A 40 18.67 -23.36 -1.54
CA LEU A 40 18.03 -22.67 -0.42
C LEU A 40 16.85 -23.49 0.14
N ASP A 41 16.63 -23.41 1.45
CA ASP A 41 15.39 -23.82 2.08
C ASP A 41 14.34 -22.72 1.88
N VAL A 42 13.25 -23.01 1.16
CA VAL A 42 12.33 -21.99 0.64
C VAL A 42 10.92 -22.14 1.20
N GLU A 43 10.46 -21.08 1.87
CA GLU A 43 9.10 -20.90 2.38
C GLU A 43 8.35 -19.85 1.54
N VAL A 44 7.11 -20.17 1.15
CA VAL A 44 6.18 -19.19 0.57
C VAL A 44 5.18 -18.81 1.66
N GLN A 45 5.31 -17.59 2.17
CA GLN A 45 4.51 -17.10 3.30
C GLN A 45 3.38 -16.21 2.79
N GLY A 46 2.14 -16.66 2.92
CA GLY A 46 0.96 -15.89 2.57
C GLY A 46 0.61 -14.83 3.63
N PHE A 47 0.17 -13.65 3.19
CA PHE A 47 -0.36 -12.61 4.06
C PHE A 47 -1.56 -11.89 3.43
N LYS A 48 -2.46 -11.36 4.26
CA LYS A 48 -3.63 -10.60 3.79
C LYS A 48 -3.23 -9.17 3.44
N THR A 49 -3.62 -8.72 2.26
CA THR A 49 -3.40 -7.34 1.80
C THR A 49 -4.64 -6.79 1.08
N PRO A 50 -4.92 -5.49 1.16
CA PRO A 50 -5.97 -4.87 0.35
C PRO A 50 -5.67 -5.02 -1.15
N THR A 51 -6.69 -5.37 -1.92
CA THR A 51 -6.55 -5.59 -3.37
C THR A 51 -6.33 -4.30 -4.18
N ARG A 52 -6.69 -3.14 -3.60
CA ARG A 52 -6.70 -1.83 -4.26
C ARG A 52 -6.28 -0.72 -3.30
N MET A 53 -4.98 -0.45 -3.21
CA MET A 53 -4.45 0.66 -2.38
C MET A 53 -5.13 2.02 -2.67
N PRO A 54 -5.39 2.43 -3.92
CA PRO A 54 -6.07 3.71 -4.18
C PRO A 54 -7.48 3.79 -3.59
N LEU A 55 -8.17 2.65 -3.44
CA LEU A 55 -9.51 2.61 -2.87
C LEU A 55 -9.49 2.95 -1.38
N ILE A 56 -8.40 2.66 -0.67
CA ILE A 56 -8.21 3.03 0.74
C ILE A 56 -8.25 4.54 0.88
N HIS A 57 -7.46 5.25 0.09
CA HIS A 57 -7.46 6.71 0.11
C HIS A 57 -8.82 7.28 -0.31
N PHE A 58 -9.43 6.73 -1.36
CA PHE A 58 -10.77 7.14 -1.80
C PHE A 58 -11.80 7.04 -0.67
N VAL A 59 -11.85 5.92 0.06
CA VAL A 59 -12.80 5.74 1.18
C VAL A 59 -12.58 6.80 2.26
N HIS A 60 -11.34 7.11 2.63
CA HIS A 60 -11.08 8.15 3.64
C HIS A 60 -11.52 9.54 3.16
N PHE A 61 -11.21 9.92 1.92
CA PHE A 61 -11.64 11.21 1.36
C PHE A 61 -13.15 11.29 1.17
N PHE A 62 -13.78 10.20 0.78
CA PHE A 62 -15.23 10.14 0.63
C PHE A 62 -15.94 10.28 1.98
N MET A 63 -15.45 9.61 3.03
CA MET A 63 -16.04 9.68 4.37
C MET A 63 -15.92 11.08 4.98
N ILE A 64 -14.77 11.76 4.83
CA ILE A 64 -14.64 13.14 5.34
C ILE A 64 -15.53 14.10 4.55
N PHE A 65 -15.62 13.92 3.22
CA PHE A 65 -16.50 14.72 2.37
C PHE A 65 -17.97 14.56 2.76
N LEU A 66 -18.41 13.32 3.01
CA LEU A 66 -19.77 13.04 3.47
C LEU A 66 -20.04 13.68 4.84
N ALA A 67 -19.08 13.59 5.77
CA ALA A 67 -19.18 14.26 7.07
C ALA A 67 -19.32 15.79 6.93
N CYS A 68 -18.60 16.41 6.00
CA CYS A 68 -18.76 17.84 5.70
C CYS A 68 -20.15 18.17 5.16
N ILE A 69 -20.70 17.37 4.25
CA ILE A 69 -22.04 17.63 3.69
C ILE A 69 -23.11 17.58 4.78
N VAL A 70 -23.11 16.52 5.59
CA VAL A 70 -24.22 16.23 6.50
C VAL A 70 -24.19 17.00 7.82
N VAL A 71 -23.16 17.82 8.05
CA VAL A 71 -22.94 18.56 9.30
C VAL A 71 -24.10 19.48 9.68
N ASN A 72 -24.75 20.11 8.70
CA ASN A 72 -25.87 21.04 8.95
C ASN A 72 -27.11 20.34 9.50
N TRP A 73 -27.30 19.06 9.17
CA TRP A 73 -28.46 18.27 9.62
C TRP A 73 -28.14 17.42 10.84
N TYR A 74 -26.91 16.90 10.92
CA TYR A 74 -26.47 15.98 11.97
C TYR A 74 -25.08 16.35 12.50
N PRO A 75 -24.92 17.45 13.25
CA PRO A 75 -23.61 17.99 13.61
C PRO A 75 -22.78 17.03 14.47
N ILE A 76 -23.40 16.43 15.50
CA ILE A 76 -22.71 15.49 16.40
C ILE A 76 -22.24 14.25 15.64
N ALA A 77 -23.12 13.64 14.83
CA ALA A 77 -22.77 12.47 14.04
C ALA A 77 -21.65 12.78 13.03
N SER A 78 -21.67 13.97 12.44
CA SER A 78 -20.65 14.43 11.50
C SER A 78 -19.29 14.63 12.16
N ILE A 79 -19.25 15.21 13.37
CA ILE A 79 -18.02 15.34 14.16
C ILE A 79 -17.43 13.97 14.50
N ILE A 80 -18.26 13.04 14.97
CA ILE A 80 -17.82 11.68 15.29
C ILE A 80 -17.26 10.99 14.04
N ALA A 81 -17.99 11.05 12.91
CA ALA A 81 -17.56 10.45 11.65
C ALA A 81 -16.23 11.04 11.14
N ALA A 82 -16.07 12.36 11.22
CA ALA A 82 -14.84 13.04 10.84
C ALA A 82 -13.66 12.66 11.73
N VAL A 83 -13.84 12.63 13.05
CA VAL A 83 -12.80 12.22 14.01
C VAL A 83 -12.36 10.77 13.74
N ILE A 84 -13.31 9.85 13.56
CA ILE A 84 -13.00 8.45 13.23
C ILE A 84 -12.26 8.35 11.89
N THR A 85 -12.68 9.12 10.88
CA THR A 85 -12.07 9.11 9.54
C THR A 85 -10.64 9.65 9.58
N ILE A 86 -10.41 10.75 10.31
CA ILE A 86 -9.08 11.36 10.49
C ILE A 86 -8.16 10.42 11.28
N ALA A 87 -8.66 9.84 12.37
CA ALA A 87 -7.92 8.85 13.15
C ALA A 87 -7.56 7.61 12.30
N SER A 88 -8.52 7.10 11.52
CA SER A 88 -8.30 6.00 10.58
C SER A 88 -7.22 6.34 9.55
N PHE A 89 -7.27 7.53 8.95
CA PHE A 89 -6.29 7.96 7.96
C PHE A 89 -4.89 8.07 8.57
N TRP A 90 -4.78 8.60 9.79
CA TRP A 90 -3.53 8.66 10.53
C TRP A 90 -2.98 7.27 10.87
N GLY A 91 -3.85 6.35 11.30
CA GLY A 91 -3.50 4.95 11.55
C GLY A 91 -2.97 4.25 10.30
N GLU A 92 -3.67 4.41 9.17
CA GLU A 92 -3.27 3.86 7.86
C GLU A 92 -1.89 4.38 7.46
N PHE A 93 -1.67 5.69 7.62
CA PHE A 93 -0.41 6.33 7.25
C PHE A 93 0.76 5.94 8.15
N THR A 94 0.52 5.80 9.46
CA THR A 94 1.56 5.42 10.42
C THR A 94 1.75 3.90 10.53
N HIS A 95 0.96 3.11 9.79
CA HIS A 95 0.88 1.66 9.89
C HIS A 95 0.64 1.13 11.32
N ARG A 96 0.06 1.95 12.20
CA ARG A 96 -0.17 1.59 13.61
C ARG A 96 -1.46 0.80 13.82
N PHE A 97 -2.51 1.18 13.10
CA PHE A 97 -3.80 0.49 13.13
C PHE A 97 -4.58 0.79 11.85
N PHE A 98 -5.58 -0.03 11.56
CA PHE A 98 -6.40 0.08 10.37
C PHE A 98 -7.88 0.06 10.78
N ILE A 99 -8.69 1.03 10.33
CA ILE A 99 -10.13 1.08 10.63
C ILE A 99 -10.91 0.97 9.32
N LEU A 100 -10.92 2.03 8.51
CA LEU A 100 -11.67 2.05 7.24
C LEU A 100 -11.10 1.10 6.18
N ARG A 101 -9.85 0.66 6.33
CA ARG A 101 -9.21 -0.35 5.48
C ARG A 101 -10.02 -1.64 5.41
N TYR A 102 -10.63 -2.05 6.53
CA TYR A 102 -11.37 -3.31 6.61
C TYR A 102 -12.68 -3.31 5.80
N LEU A 103 -13.14 -2.14 5.35
CA LEU A 103 -14.27 -2.02 4.43
C LEU A 103 -13.90 -2.44 2.99
N ILE A 104 -12.62 -2.66 2.70
CA ILE A 104 -12.11 -2.91 1.36
C ILE A 104 -11.81 -4.41 1.18
N PRO A 105 -12.04 -4.98 -0.03
CA PRO A 105 -11.69 -6.37 -0.29
C PRO A 105 -10.20 -6.65 -0.09
N HIS A 106 -9.92 -7.63 0.76
CA HIS A 106 -8.59 -8.18 0.97
C HIS A 106 -8.40 -9.46 0.16
N SER A 107 -7.16 -9.73 -0.22
CA SER A 107 -6.76 -10.99 -0.83
C SER A 107 -5.41 -11.42 -0.27
N ILE A 108 -5.01 -12.64 -0.61
CA ILE A 108 -3.73 -13.20 -0.18
C ILE A 108 -2.66 -12.80 -1.17
N SER A 109 -1.66 -12.08 -0.67
CA SER A 109 -0.36 -11.86 -1.30
C SER A 109 0.67 -12.76 -0.58
N GLN A 110 1.92 -12.75 -1.01
CA GLN A 110 2.91 -13.70 -0.53
C GLN A 110 4.34 -13.18 -0.57
N ASN A 111 5.11 -13.56 0.43
CA ASN A 111 6.55 -13.45 0.47
C ASN A 111 7.19 -14.77 0.02
N VAL A 112 8.37 -14.69 -0.58
CA VAL A 112 9.22 -15.85 -0.85
C VAL A 112 10.49 -15.68 -0.02
N ILE A 113 10.71 -16.60 0.90
CA ILE A 113 11.81 -16.53 1.87
C ILE A 113 12.69 -17.74 1.63
N GLY A 114 13.95 -17.50 1.23
CA GLY A 114 14.96 -18.54 1.14
C GLY A 114 15.98 -18.39 2.25
N LYS A 115 16.31 -19.51 2.91
CA LYS A 115 17.28 -19.57 4.01
C LYS A 115 18.46 -20.44 3.62
N LEU A 116 19.64 -20.05 4.10
CA LEU A 116 20.88 -20.82 4.00
C LEU A 116 21.65 -20.68 5.32
N GLY A 117 22.21 -21.79 5.79
CA GLY A 117 22.99 -21.82 7.04
C GLY A 117 22.16 -22.22 8.26
N ASP A 118 22.72 -21.97 9.44
CA ASP A 118 22.15 -22.39 10.73
C ASP A 118 21.24 -21.31 11.33
N ASP A 119 20.02 -21.70 11.71
CA ASP A 119 19.06 -20.84 12.39
C ASP A 119 19.54 -20.38 13.78
N SER A 120 20.49 -21.09 14.38
CA SER A 120 21.09 -20.78 15.69
C SER A 120 22.24 -19.76 15.61
N ALA A 121 22.66 -19.37 14.41
CA ALA A 121 23.76 -18.43 14.23
C ALA A 121 23.49 -17.08 14.93
N GLY A 122 24.48 -16.60 15.68
CA GLY A 122 24.40 -15.32 16.40
C GLY A 122 24.37 -14.07 15.51
N LEU A 123 24.60 -14.22 14.21
CA LEU A 123 24.51 -13.16 13.21
C LEU A 123 23.74 -13.66 11.98
N LYS A 124 22.74 -12.89 11.54
CA LYS A 124 21.92 -13.18 10.36
C LYS A 124 21.98 -12.03 9.38
N ILE A 125 22.20 -12.34 8.10
CA ILE A 125 22.18 -11.37 7.00
C ILE A 125 20.87 -11.57 6.23
N VAL A 126 20.07 -10.51 6.11
CA VAL A 126 18.80 -10.53 5.37
C VAL A 126 18.94 -9.68 4.12
N LEU A 127 18.79 -10.30 2.95
CA LEU A 127 18.67 -9.64 1.67
C LEU A 127 17.20 -9.65 1.25
N SER A 128 16.64 -8.49 0.90
CA SER A 128 15.23 -8.37 0.52
C SER A 128 15.05 -7.51 -0.73
N ALA A 129 14.02 -7.86 -1.51
CA ALA A 129 13.61 -7.12 -2.69
C ALA A 129 12.10 -7.32 -2.90
N HIS A 130 11.43 -6.30 -3.44
CA HIS A 130 10.02 -6.39 -3.81
C HIS A 130 9.85 -7.16 -5.12
N ILE A 131 9.00 -8.19 -5.08
CA ILE A 131 8.64 -9.00 -6.25
C ILE A 131 7.50 -8.33 -7.04
N ASP A 132 6.63 -7.63 -6.32
CA ASP A 132 5.47 -6.97 -6.87
C ASP A 132 5.84 -5.67 -7.59
N ALA A 133 5.00 -5.30 -8.55
CA ALA A 133 5.09 -4.05 -9.28
C ALA A 133 3.88 -3.20 -8.96
N ALA A 134 4.11 -1.97 -8.51
CA ALA A 134 3.04 -1.02 -8.27
C ALA A 134 2.18 -0.85 -9.53
N LYS A 135 0.86 -0.87 -9.37
CA LYS A 135 -0.05 -0.45 -10.44
C LYS A 135 0.20 1.03 -10.69
N ALA A 136 0.91 1.35 -11.76
CA ALA A 136 1.14 2.72 -12.18
C ALA A 136 -0.21 3.34 -12.60
N GLY A 137 -0.89 3.99 -11.65
CA GLY A 137 -2.00 4.89 -11.96
C GLY A 137 -1.47 6.19 -12.58
N ALA A 138 -2.36 7.10 -12.95
CA ALA A 138 -2.02 8.38 -13.58
C ALA A 138 -0.93 9.18 -12.81
N VAL A 139 -0.87 9.05 -11.48
CA VAL A 139 0.13 9.70 -10.62
C VAL A 139 1.57 9.30 -10.94
N PHE A 140 1.78 8.11 -11.52
CA PHE A 140 3.09 7.63 -11.97
C PHE A 140 3.34 7.88 -13.46
N HIS A 141 2.46 8.63 -14.13
CA HIS A 141 2.70 9.05 -15.51
C HIS A 141 3.92 9.99 -15.57
N PRO A 142 4.84 9.83 -16.52
CA PRO A 142 6.10 10.59 -16.58
C PRO A 142 5.94 12.11 -16.46
N ILE A 143 4.84 12.64 -17.02
CA ILE A 143 4.49 14.07 -16.97
C ILE A 143 4.20 14.52 -15.52
N LEU A 144 3.42 13.73 -14.78
CA LEU A 144 3.04 14.03 -13.40
C LEU A 144 4.19 13.74 -12.43
N SER A 145 5.00 12.71 -12.66
CA SER A 145 6.20 12.44 -11.86
C SER A 145 7.23 13.57 -11.98
N ASN A 146 7.44 14.11 -13.19
CA ASN A 146 8.37 15.22 -13.42
C ASN A 146 7.88 16.54 -12.80
N ALA A 147 6.56 16.78 -12.77
CA ALA A 147 5.98 17.91 -12.06
C ALA A 147 6.14 17.77 -10.54
N SER A 148 5.94 16.56 -10.00
CA SER A 148 6.05 16.27 -8.57
C SER A 148 7.48 16.39 -8.03
N GLY A 149 8.50 16.05 -8.84
CA GLY A 149 9.92 16.22 -8.47
C GLY A 149 10.35 17.67 -8.26
N ARG A 150 9.58 18.65 -8.78
CA ARG A 150 9.82 20.08 -8.58
C ARG A 150 9.21 20.62 -7.28
N LEU A 151 8.17 19.98 -6.76
CA LEU A 151 7.64 20.24 -5.42
C LEU A 151 8.52 19.49 -4.41
N LYS A 152 9.58 20.14 -3.94
CA LYS A 152 10.51 19.62 -2.92
C LYS A 152 9.77 19.01 -1.73
N GLY A 153 9.58 17.69 -1.76
CA GLY A 153 9.39 16.81 -0.61
C GLY A 153 8.37 17.25 0.45
N LEU A 154 7.34 18.05 0.13
CA LEU A 154 6.25 18.20 1.09
C LEU A 154 5.62 16.82 1.22
N PRO A 155 5.57 16.24 2.43
CA PRO A 155 4.97 14.94 2.61
C PRO A 155 3.50 15.02 2.20
N LEU A 156 3.18 14.56 0.99
CA LEU A 156 1.86 14.66 0.38
C LEU A 156 0.76 14.22 1.35
N HIS A 157 1.04 13.18 2.14
CA HIS A 157 0.18 12.66 3.19
C HIS A 157 -0.09 13.67 4.33
N ARG A 158 0.89 14.46 4.78
CA ARG A 158 0.67 15.50 5.81
C ARG A 158 -0.14 16.66 5.24
N SER A 159 0.12 17.02 3.98
CA SER A 159 -0.69 18.03 3.28
C SER A 159 -2.14 17.59 3.13
N LEU A 160 -2.37 16.31 2.82
CA LEU A 160 -3.71 15.74 2.70
C LEU A 160 -4.42 15.65 4.07
N LEU A 161 -3.72 15.20 5.12
CA LEU A 161 -4.27 15.19 6.48
C LEU A 161 -4.64 16.61 6.94
N PHE A 162 -3.75 17.58 6.72
CA PHE A 162 -4.00 18.98 7.03
C PHE A 162 -5.21 19.52 6.25
N LEU A 163 -5.30 19.24 4.95
CA LEU A 163 -6.43 19.63 4.11
C LEU A 163 -7.75 19.04 4.63
N MET A 164 -7.78 17.76 5.03
CA MET A 164 -8.96 17.13 5.62
C MET A 164 -9.42 17.86 6.89
N ILE A 165 -8.49 18.21 7.77
CA ILE A 165 -8.76 18.96 9.01
C ILE A 165 -9.30 20.35 8.69
N VAL A 166 -8.63 21.10 7.81
CA VAL A 166 -9.03 22.47 7.44
C VAL A 166 -10.40 22.50 6.77
N LEU A 167 -10.65 21.61 5.80
CA LEU A 167 -11.95 21.54 5.13
C LEU A 167 -13.08 21.24 6.12
N PHE A 168 -12.83 20.34 7.08
CA PHE A 168 -13.83 20.01 8.09
C PHE A 168 -14.10 21.18 9.05
N ILE A 169 -13.05 21.88 9.51
CA ILE A 169 -13.19 23.09 10.36
C ILE A 169 -14.00 24.18 9.63
N ILE A 170 -13.70 24.45 8.36
CA ILE A 170 -14.41 25.45 7.56
C ILE A 170 -15.90 25.11 7.45
N PHE A 171 -16.24 23.83 7.26
CA PHE A 171 -17.64 23.39 7.17
C PHE A 171 -18.37 23.52 8.51
N ILE A 172 -17.74 23.15 9.63
CA ILE A 172 -18.31 23.38 10.97
C ILE A 172 -18.56 24.87 11.22
N ALA A 173 -17.58 25.73 10.89
CA ALA A 173 -17.68 27.17 11.12
C ALA A 173 -18.79 27.84 10.29
N LYS A 174 -19.22 27.22 9.18
CA LYS A 174 -20.38 27.66 8.38
C LYS A 174 -21.70 27.05 8.84
N ALA A 175 -21.66 25.98 9.63
CA ALA A 175 -22.83 25.27 10.14
C ALA A 175 -23.30 25.80 11.50
N SER A 176 -22.46 26.59 12.18
CA SER A 176 -22.76 27.33 13.42
C SER A 176 -23.30 28.72 13.11
#